data_AF-A0AAE0RMC8-F1
#
_entry.id   AF-A0AAE0RMC8-F1
#
_cell.length_a   1.000
_cell.length_b   1.000
_cell.length_c   1.000
_cell.angle_alpha   90.00
_cell.angle_beta   90.00
_cell.angle_gamma   90.00
#
_symmetry.space_group_name_H-M   'P 1'
#
loop_
_entity.id
_entity.type
_entity.pdbx_description
1 polymer ?
#
loop_
_entity_poly.entity_id
_entity_poly.type
_entity_poly.pdbx_seq_one_letter_code
_entity_poly.pdbx_strand_id
1 'polypeptide(L)'
;MIIVAAISLLYETGYLSRVQVAISLLYETGPLSRVLAAISLLYETGLLSRVLAALSLLYETGLLSRVLAALSLLYETGLLSRVLAAISLLYEMGPLSRVLVAISLLYETGLLSRVLVAISLLYETGLLSRVLVAISLLYETGLLSRVLAAISLLYETGPL
;
A
#
# COMPACT_ATOMS: atom_id res chain seq x y z
N MET A 1 7.57 22.91 -3.50
CA MET A 1 7.17 23.73 -2.33
C MET A 1 7.19 22.88 -1.04
N ILE A 2 7.36 23.51 0.13
CA ILE A 2 7.30 22.85 1.46
C ILE A 2 6.09 23.39 2.22
N ILE A 3 5.31 22.52 2.85
CA ILE A 3 4.15 22.88 3.66
C ILE A 3 4.34 22.35 5.08
N VAL A 4 4.15 23.22 6.07
CA VAL A 4 4.16 22.88 7.50
C VAL A 4 2.95 23.54 8.15
N ALA A 5 2.07 22.75 8.74
CA ALA A 5 0.86 23.24 9.39
C ALA A 5 0.41 22.30 10.52
N ALA A 6 -0.49 22.75 11.39
CA ALA A 6 -1.17 21.83 12.31
C ALA A 6 -2.30 21.08 11.60
N ILE A 7 -3.15 21.82 10.89
CA ILE A 7 -4.26 21.30 10.09
C ILE A 7 -4.15 21.93 8.71
N SER A 8 -4.32 21.15 7.65
CA SER A 8 -4.29 21.67 6.28
C SER A 8 -5.34 21.02 5.39
N LEU A 9 -5.92 21.85 4.52
CA LEU A 9 -6.71 21.44 3.37
C LEU A 9 -6.02 22.04 2.14
N LEU A 10 -5.52 21.18 1.25
CA LEU A 10 -4.65 21.58 0.16
C LEU A 10 -5.15 21.00 -1.17
N TYR A 11 -5.12 21.84 -2.18
CA TYR A 11 -5.33 21.51 -3.58
C TYR A 11 -4.16 22.08 -4.35
N GLU A 12 -3.23 21.23 -4.73
CA GLU A 12 -1.97 21.65 -5.31
C GLU A 12 -1.73 20.96 -6.65
N THR A 13 -0.93 21.62 -7.48
CA THR A 13 -0.46 21.06 -8.75
C THR A 13 1.02 21.39 -8.90
N GLY A 14 1.80 20.45 -9.43
CA GLY A 14 3.22 20.63 -9.64
C GLY A 14 4.06 19.86 -8.63
N TYR A 15 5.14 20.47 -8.13
CA TYR A 15 6.12 19.76 -7.31
C TYR A 15 6.04 20.16 -5.83
N LEU A 16 5.63 19.21 -4.98
CA LEU A 16 5.73 19.28 -3.54
C LEU A 16 6.93 18.48 -3.02
N SER A 17 7.88 19.17 -2.39
CA SER A 17 9.05 18.51 -1.82
C SER A 17 8.77 17.94 -0.42
N ARG A 18 7.88 18.57 0.35
CA ARG A 18 7.51 18.08 1.69
C ARG A 18 6.17 18.64 2.15
N VAL A 19 5.34 17.78 2.73
CA VAL A 19 4.15 18.14 3.50
C VAL A 19 4.31 17.56 4.90
N GLN A 20 4.27 18.41 5.93
CA GLN A 20 4.42 18.02 7.33
C GLN A 20 3.29 18.62 8.16
N VAL A 21 2.26 17.82 8.45
CA VAL A 21 1.01 18.32 9.03
C VAL A 21 0.45 17.36 10.07
N ALA A 22 -0.14 17.81 11.17
CA ALA A 22 -0.76 16.86 12.10
C ALA A 22 -2.00 16.19 11.49
N ILE A 23 -2.91 16.97 10.91
CA ILE A 23 -4.11 16.50 10.21
C ILE A 23 -4.18 17.10 8.81
N SER A 24 -4.16 16.28 7.77
CA SER A 24 -4.20 16.76 6.39
C SER A 24 -5.30 16.13 5.55
N LEU A 25 -5.94 16.96 4.73
CA LEU A 25 -6.66 16.56 3.53
C LEU A 25 -5.91 17.18 2.34
N LEU A 26 -5.31 16.34 1.49
CA LEU A 26 -4.47 16.78 0.39
C LEU A 26 -4.95 16.16 -0.92
N TYR A 27 -5.13 17.01 -1.91
CA TYR A 27 -5.27 16.67 -3.32
C TYR A 27 -4.07 17.24 -4.06
N GLU A 28 -3.25 16.39 -4.66
CA GLU A 28 -2.07 16.81 -5.41
C GLU A 28 -2.03 16.13 -6.76
N THR A 29 -1.70 16.92 -7.78
CA THR A 29 -1.38 16.39 -9.11
C THR A 29 0.06 16.76 -9.45
N GLY A 30 0.94 15.78 -9.41
CA GLY A 30 2.35 15.96 -9.77
C GLY A 30 3.30 15.12 -8.93
N PRO A 31 4.59 15.47 -8.91
CA PRO A 31 5.56 14.80 -8.07
C PRO A 31 5.53 15.29 -6.60
N LEU A 32 5.20 14.38 -5.69
CA LEU A 32 5.27 14.58 -4.24
C LEU A 32 6.38 13.75 -3.59
N SER A 33 7.35 14.42 -2.99
CA SER A 33 8.54 13.74 -2.43
C SER A 33 8.35 13.17 -1.01
N ARG A 34 7.57 13.81 -0.14
CA ARG A 34 7.36 13.32 1.23
C ARG A 34 6.11 13.87 1.90
N VAL A 35 5.28 12.99 2.45
CA VAL A 35 4.23 13.30 3.42
C VAL A 35 4.61 12.77 4.79
N LEU A 36 4.45 13.63 5.80
CA LEU A 36 4.63 13.29 7.21
C LEU A 36 3.42 13.80 7.97
N ALA A 37 2.56 12.89 8.42
CA ALA A 37 1.32 13.26 9.10
C ALA A 37 0.99 12.38 10.31
N ALA A 38 0.18 12.88 11.23
CA ALA A 38 -0.44 12.00 12.22
C ALA A 38 -1.68 11.32 11.60
N ILE A 39 -2.57 12.13 11.01
CA ILE A 39 -3.76 11.69 10.30
C ILE A 39 -3.71 12.30 8.90
N SER A 40 -3.75 11.48 7.86
CA SER A 40 -3.77 11.95 6.48
C SER A 40 -4.85 11.27 5.66
N LEU A 41 -5.61 12.08 4.94
CA LEU A 41 -6.35 11.67 3.77
C LEU A 41 -5.67 12.31 2.54
N LEU A 42 -5.21 11.47 1.62
CA LEU A 42 -4.40 11.88 0.48
C LEU A 42 -4.98 11.30 -0.81
N TYR A 43 -5.19 12.18 -1.78
CA TYR A 43 -5.49 11.86 -3.16
C TYR A 43 -4.35 12.40 -4.03
N GLU A 44 -3.64 11.52 -4.70
CA GLU A 44 -2.47 11.89 -5.49
C GLU A 44 -2.51 11.26 -6.86
N THR A 45 -2.17 12.07 -7.86
CA THR A 45 -1.94 11.59 -9.21
C THR A 45 -0.52 11.97 -9.63
N GLY A 46 0.38 10.99 -9.72
CA GLY A 46 1.75 11.24 -10.14
C GLY A 46 2.79 10.35 -9.49
N LEU A 47 3.82 10.98 -8.91
CA LEU A 47 4.96 10.29 -8.33
C LEU A 47 5.04 10.58 -6.84
N LEU A 48 4.65 9.61 -6.02
CA LEU A 48 4.75 9.72 -4.57
C LEU A 48 5.93 8.90 -4.01
N SER A 49 6.92 9.61 -3.47
CA SER A 49 8.14 8.96 -3.01
C SER A 49 8.05 8.36 -1.59
N ARG A 50 7.30 8.99 -0.67
CA ARG A 50 7.18 8.50 0.71
C ARG A 50 5.98 9.08 1.46
N VAL A 51 5.17 8.20 2.05
CA VAL A 51 4.22 8.54 3.11
C VAL A 51 4.68 7.98 4.45
N LEU A 52 4.65 8.81 5.48
CA LEU A 52 4.78 8.41 6.87
C LEU A 52 3.58 8.95 7.65
N ALA A 53 2.72 8.06 8.14
CA ALA A 53 1.50 8.43 8.85
C ALA A 53 1.28 7.57 10.11
N ALA A 54 0.51 8.04 11.09
CA ALA A 54 -0.04 7.13 12.10
C ALA A 54 -1.31 6.47 11.53
N LEU A 55 -2.24 7.29 11.05
CA LEU A 55 -3.46 6.91 10.35
C LEU A 55 -3.42 7.49 8.92
N SER A 56 -3.45 6.63 7.91
CA SER A 56 -3.51 7.07 6.52
C SER A 56 -4.66 6.44 5.76
N LEU A 57 -5.38 7.28 5.03
CA LEU A 57 -6.21 6.89 3.91
C LEU A 57 -5.56 7.47 2.65
N LEU A 58 -5.18 6.61 1.71
CA LEU A 58 -4.41 6.98 0.53
C LEU A 58 -5.11 6.45 -0.73
N TYR A 59 -5.34 7.36 -1.67
CA TYR A 59 -5.74 7.07 -3.04
C TYR A 59 -4.66 7.60 -3.97
N GLU A 60 -3.98 6.72 -4.68
CA GLU A 60 -2.90 7.09 -5.58
C GLU A 60 -3.11 6.48 -6.95
N THR A 61 -2.79 7.27 -7.96
CA THR A 61 -2.69 6.84 -9.34
C THR A 61 -1.30 7.20 -9.84
N GLY A 62 -0.44 6.21 -10.05
CA GLY A 62 0.91 6.46 -10.57
C GLY A 62 1.99 5.55 -10.00
N LEU A 63 3.03 6.14 -9.42
CA LEU A 63 4.13 5.39 -8.82
C LEU A 63 4.28 5.76 -7.35
N LEU A 64 4.06 4.77 -6.48
CA LEU A 64 4.26 4.89 -5.05
C LEU A 64 5.47 4.09 -4.58
N SER A 65 6.47 4.80 -4.04
CA SER A 65 7.73 4.17 -3.63
C SER A 65 7.69 3.56 -2.22
N ARG A 66 7.01 4.19 -1.26
CA ARG A 66 6.98 3.70 0.13
C ARG A 66 5.84 4.26 0.96
N VAL A 67 5.07 3.38 1.59
CA VAL A 67 4.18 3.72 2.72
C VAL A 67 4.73 3.15 4.02
N LEU A 68 4.75 3.99 5.06
CA LEU A 68 4.95 3.57 6.44
C LEU A 68 3.81 4.13 7.30
N ALA A 69 2.96 3.24 7.81
CA ALA A 69 1.79 3.62 8.60
C ALA A 69 1.65 2.76 9.86
N ALA A 70 0.94 3.22 10.89
CA ALA A 70 0.46 2.30 11.93
C ALA A 70 -0.82 1.60 11.42
N LEU A 71 -1.78 2.40 10.97
CA LEU A 71 -3.03 1.98 10.35
C LEU A 71 -3.14 2.62 8.96
N SER A 72 -3.23 1.79 7.92
CA SER A 72 -3.39 2.27 6.55
C SER A 72 -4.57 1.63 5.84
N LEU A 73 -5.31 2.47 5.14
CA LEU A 73 -6.16 2.06 4.04
C LEU A 73 -5.54 2.65 2.75
N LEU A 74 -5.26 1.79 1.77
CA LEU A 74 -4.52 2.15 0.57
C LEU A 74 -5.27 1.64 -0.66
N TYR A 75 -5.56 2.54 -1.58
CA TYR A 75 -6.01 2.27 -2.93
C TYR A 75 -4.98 2.80 -3.92
N GLU A 76 -4.36 1.92 -4.68
CA GLU A 76 -3.35 2.28 -5.66
C GLU A 76 -3.71 1.68 -7.01
N THR A 77 -3.57 2.49 -8.05
CA THR A 77 -3.56 2.02 -9.43
C THR A 77 -2.24 2.45 -10.04
N GLY A 78 -1.29 1.51 -10.17
CA GLY A 78 0.07 1.93 -10.44
C GLY A 78 1.12 0.91 -10.05
N LEU A 79 2.32 1.40 -9.78
CA LEU A 79 3.41 0.58 -9.24
C LEU A 79 3.62 0.94 -7.79
N LEU A 80 3.50 -0.07 -6.93
CA LEU A 80 3.79 0.05 -5.52
C LEU A 80 5.04 -0.72 -5.12
N SER A 81 6.05 0.00 -4.61
CA SER A 81 7.33 -0.63 -4.25
C SER A 81 7.36 -1.23 -2.84
N ARG A 82 6.74 -0.59 -1.84
CA ARG A 82 6.80 -1.09 -0.46
C ARG A 82 5.70 -0.56 0.46
N VAL A 83 5.02 -1.47 1.15
CA VAL A 83 4.16 -1.16 2.29
C VAL A 83 4.76 -1.72 3.58
N LEU A 84 4.81 -0.87 4.61
CA LEU A 84 5.13 -1.22 5.98
C LEU A 84 4.02 -0.70 6.90
N ALA A 85 3.25 -1.59 7.51
CA ALA A 85 2.18 -1.19 8.42
C ALA A 85 2.02 -2.14 9.61
N ALA A 86 1.37 -1.68 10.69
CA ALA A 86 0.91 -2.61 11.72
C ALA A 86 -0.39 -3.28 11.25
N ILE A 87 -1.36 -2.47 10.80
CA ILE A 87 -2.63 -2.93 10.24
C ILE A 87 -2.81 -2.26 8.89
N SER A 88 -3.06 -3.07 7.84
CA SER A 88 -3.33 -2.54 6.51
C SER A 88 -4.54 -3.17 5.85
N LEU A 89 -5.32 -2.33 5.20
CA LEU A 89 -6.23 -2.72 4.13
C LEU A 89 -5.64 -2.17 2.83
N LEU A 90 -5.39 -3.04 1.85
CA LEU A 90 -4.72 -2.68 0.61
C LEU A 90 -5.53 -3.18 -0.58
N TYR A 91 -5.79 -2.28 -1.52
CA TYR A 91 -6.33 -2.55 -2.85
C TYR A 91 -5.34 -2.02 -3.89
N GLU A 92 -4.78 -2.91 -4.69
CA GLU A 92 -3.76 -2.56 -5.68
C GLU A 92 -4.12 -3.14 -7.04
N MET A 93 -4.00 -2.28 -8.05
CA MET A 93 -4.13 -2.65 -9.45
C MET A 93 -2.79 -2.36 -10.15
N GLY A 94 -1.89 -3.34 -10.15
CA GLY A 94 -0.58 -3.23 -10.78
C GLY A 94 0.50 -4.07 -10.12
N PRO A 95 1.78 -3.75 -10.35
CA PRO A 95 2.89 -4.46 -9.72
C PRO A 95 3.17 -3.98 -8.29
N LEU A 96 3.06 -4.90 -7.32
CA LEU A 96 3.49 -4.72 -5.94
C LEU A 96 4.75 -5.53 -5.60
N SER A 97 5.79 -4.82 -5.16
CA SER A 97 7.08 -5.45 -4.86
C SER A 97 7.20 -6.05 -3.45
N ARG A 98 6.67 -5.38 -2.40
CA ARG A 98 6.83 -5.88 -1.02
C ARG A 98 5.76 -5.38 -0.05
N VAL A 99 5.09 -6.30 0.63
CA VAL A 99 4.25 -6.04 1.81
C VAL A 99 4.91 -6.62 3.05
N LEU A 100 5.05 -5.81 4.10
CA LEU A 100 5.43 -6.27 5.43
C LEU A 100 4.49 -5.65 6.47
N VAL A 101 3.55 -6.46 6.96
CA VAL A 101 2.45 -5.98 7.82
C VAL A 101 2.18 -6.96 8.95
N ALA A 102 1.69 -6.54 10.11
CA ALA A 102 1.28 -7.49 11.15
C ALA A 102 -0.08 -8.13 10.82
N ILE A 103 -1.10 -7.31 10.55
CA ILE A 103 -2.44 -7.75 10.16
C ILE A 103 -2.80 -7.11 8.82
N SER A 104 -3.06 -7.92 7.79
CA SER A 104 -3.41 -7.41 6.47
C SER A 104 -4.69 -8.02 5.91
N LEU A 105 -5.47 -7.17 5.27
CA LEU A 105 -6.40 -7.57 4.22
C LEU A 105 -5.87 -6.99 2.90
N LEU A 106 -5.66 -7.85 1.91
CA LEU A 106 -4.99 -7.49 0.66
C LEU A 106 -5.82 -7.99 -0.52
N TYR A 107 -6.16 -7.07 -1.42
CA TYR A 107 -6.71 -7.34 -2.73
C TYR A 107 -5.75 -6.81 -3.80
N GLU A 108 -5.21 -7.70 -4.61
CA GLU A 108 -4.23 -7.35 -5.63
C GLU A 108 -4.62 -7.95 -6.96
N THR A 109 -4.50 -7.15 -8.01
CA THR A 109 -4.49 -7.65 -9.37
C THR A 109 -3.18 -7.27 -10.03
N GLY A 110 -2.34 -8.24 -10.36
CA GLY A 110 -1.10 -7.98 -11.08
C GLY A 110 0.06 -8.86 -10.65
N LEU A 111 1.16 -8.23 -10.22
CA LEU A 111 2.40 -8.91 -9.89
C LEU A 111 2.76 -8.66 -8.44
N LEU A 112 2.55 -9.66 -7.59
CA LEU A 112 2.91 -9.60 -6.19
C LEU A 112 4.19 -10.40 -5.90
N SER A 113 5.27 -9.68 -5.61
CA SER A 113 6.60 -10.29 -5.48
C SER A 113 6.88 -10.89 -4.10
N ARG A 114 6.49 -10.21 -3.01
CA ARG A 114 6.75 -10.70 -1.65
C ARG A 114 5.77 -10.16 -0.61
N VAL A 115 5.14 -11.08 0.11
CA VAL A 115 4.31 -10.79 1.30
C VAL A 115 4.93 -11.44 2.52
N LEU A 116 5.11 -10.65 3.58
CA LEU A 116 5.52 -11.12 4.90
C LEU A 116 4.55 -10.57 5.94
N VAL A 117 3.65 -11.42 6.45
CA VAL A 117 2.56 -10.98 7.32
C VAL A 117 2.36 -11.92 8.50
N ALA A 118 1.89 -11.45 9.66
CA ALA A 118 1.52 -12.37 10.75
C ALA A 118 0.14 -12.99 10.51
N ILE A 119 -0.89 -12.16 10.30
CA ILE A 119 -2.25 -12.59 9.99
C ILE A 119 -2.69 -11.93 8.68
N SER A 120 -3.00 -12.74 7.67
CA SER A 120 -3.42 -12.22 6.37
C SER A 120 -4.69 -12.85 5.85
N LEU A 121 -5.54 -12.01 5.26
CA LEU A 121 -6.48 -12.44 4.24
C LEU A 121 -6.03 -11.83 2.91
N LEU A 122 -5.80 -12.67 1.91
CA LEU A 122 -5.18 -12.30 0.64
C LEU A 122 -6.05 -12.79 -0.52
N TYR A 123 -6.44 -11.87 -1.39
CA TYR A 123 -7.04 -12.13 -2.68
C TYR A 123 -6.10 -11.62 -3.77
N GLU A 124 -5.59 -12.52 -4.58
CA GLU A 124 -4.70 -12.18 -5.70
C GLU A 124 -5.28 -12.69 -7.00
N THR A 125 -5.21 -11.86 -8.02
CA THR A 125 -5.40 -12.28 -9.40
C THR A 125 -4.16 -11.92 -10.21
N GLY A 126 -3.27 -12.88 -10.46
CA GLY A 126 -2.06 -12.59 -11.23
C GLY A 126 -0.89 -13.53 -10.98
N LEU A 127 0.29 -12.96 -10.70
CA LEU A 127 1.48 -13.75 -10.34
C LEU A 127 1.88 -13.45 -8.90
N LEU A 128 1.84 -14.48 -8.06
CA LEU A 128 2.27 -14.41 -6.66
C LEU A 128 3.56 -15.21 -6.45
N SER A 129 4.65 -14.50 -6.18
CA SER A 129 5.98 -15.12 -6.14
C SER A 129 6.34 -15.72 -4.78
N ARG A 130 6.06 -15.01 -3.66
CA ARG A 130 6.44 -15.50 -2.33
C ARG A 130 5.55 -14.93 -1.22
N VAL A 131 4.93 -15.83 -0.47
CA VAL A 131 4.17 -15.51 0.74
C VAL A 131 4.81 -16.22 1.94
N LEU A 132 5.09 -15.46 3.00
CA LEU A 132 5.51 -15.97 4.30
C LEU A 132 4.56 -15.42 5.36
N VAL A 133 3.72 -16.29 5.92
CA VAL A 133 2.65 -15.86 6.83
C VAL A 133 2.52 -16.79 8.03
N ALA A 134 2.11 -16.30 9.21
CA ALA A 134 1.81 -17.21 10.32
C ALA A 134 0.42 -17.83 10.16
N ILE A 135 -0.62 -17.00 9.98
CA ILE A 135 -2.01 -17.42 9.75
C ILE A 135 -2.52 -16.76 8.48
N SER A 136 -2.90 -17.55 7.47
CA SER A 136 -3.40 -16.99 6.20
C SER A 136 -4.68 -17.65 5.69
N LEU A 137 -5.54 -16.82 5.11
CA LEU A 137 -6.55 -17.26 4.16
C LEU A 137 -6.19 -16.64 2.80
N LEU A 138 -5.89 -17.49 1.82
CA LEU A 138 -5.37 -17.09 0.51
C LEU A 138 -6.30 -17.58 -0.60
N TYR A 139 -6.76 -16.64 -1.42
CA TYR A 139 -7.47 -16.88 -2.67
C TYR A 139 -6.58 -16.40 -3.82
N GLU A 140 -6.12 -17.33 -4.65
CA GLU A 140 -5.27 -17.04 -5.80
C GLU A 140 -5.98 -17.44 -7.09
N THR A 141 -6.04 -16.51 -8.04
CA THR A 141 -6.42 -16.82 -9.42
C THR A 141 -5.26 -16.46 -10.35
N GLY A 142 -4.35 -17.40 -10.57
CA GLY A 142 -3.07 -17.05 -11.19
C GLY A 142 -1.99 -18.11 -11.01
N LEU A 143 -0.73 -17.67 -11.11
CA LEU A 143 0.43 -18.51 -10.83
C LEU A 143 0.97 -18.22 -9.44
N LEU A 144 1.04 -19.26 -8.62
CA LEU A 144 1.61 -19.21 -7.28
C LEU A 144 2.92 -19.96 -7.22
N SER A 145 4.01 -19.26 -6.92
CA SER A 145 5.34 -19.89 -6.87
C SER A 145 5.68 -20.49 -5.51
N ARG A 146 5.36 -19.81 -4.40
CA ARG A 146 5.72 -20.29 -3.06
C ARG A 146 4.91 -19.67 -1.93
N VAL A 147 4.31 -20.51 -1.09
CA VAL A 147 3.69 -20.16 0.19
C VAL A 147 4.39 -20.92 1.32
N LEU A 148 4.69 -20.22 2.42
CA LEU A 148 5.19 -20.81 3.65
C LEU A 148 4.34 -20.27 4.79
N ALA A 149 3.48 -21.13 5.35
CA ALA A 149 2.55 -20.75 6.40
C ALA A 149 2.52 -21.77 7.54
N ALA A 150 2.31 -21.29 8.78
CA ALA A 150 2.09 -22.18 9.92
C ALA A 150 0.64 -22.71 9.93
N ILE A 151 -0.33 -21.85 9.63
CA ILE A 151 -1.74 -22.20 9.45
C ILE A 151 -2.21 -21.51 8.16
N SER A 152 -2.69 -22.29 7.19
CA SER A 152 -3.20 -21.71 5.93
C SER A 152 -4.41 -22.46 5.38
N LEU A 153 -5.37 -21.69 4.89
CA LEU A 153 -6.36 -22.16 3.92
C LEU A 153 -6.05 -21.50 2.58
N LEU A 154 -5.84 -22.33 1.55
CA LEU A 154 -5.50 -21.91 0.20
C LEU A 154 -6.59 -22.36 -0.77
N TYR A 155 -7.12 -21.42 -1.53
CA TYR A 155 -8.02 -21.65 -2.64
C TYR A 155 -7.36 -21.11 -3.90
N GLU A 156 -6.96 -22.01 -4.80
CA GLU A 156 -6.23 -21.67 -6.01
C GLU A 156 -7.04 -22.10 -7.24
N THR A 157 -7.28 -21.16 -8.14
CA THR A 157 -7.93 -21.39 -9.43
C THR A 157 -7.08 -20.78 -10.53
N GLY A 158 -6.08 -21.53 -10.98
CA GLY A 158 -5.13 -21.14 -12.02
C GLY A 158 -4.37 -22.35 -12.55
N PRO A 159 -3.61 -22.20 -13.65
CA PRO A 159 -2.69 -23.24 -14.10
C PRO A 159 -1.59 -23.44 -13.05
N LEU A 160 -1.23 -24.70 -12.76
CA LEU A 160 -0.08 -25.06 -11.91
C LEU A 160 1.26 -24.75 -12.61
#